data_AF-A0A4R4PXK2-F1
#
_entry.id   AF-A0A4R4PXK2-F1
#
_cell.length_a   1.000
_cell.length_b   1.000
_cell.length_c   1.000
_cell.angle_alpha   90.00
_cell.angle_beta   90.00
_cell.angle_gamma   90.00
#
_symmetry.space_group_name_H-M   'P 1'
#
loop_
_entity.id
_entity.type
_entity.pdbx_description
1 polymer ?
#
loop_
_entity_poly.entity_id
_entity_poly.type
_entity_poly.pdbx_seq_one_letter_code
_entity_poly.pdbx_strand_id
1 'polypeptide(L)'
;MPQQQSSPLAFFDNANSQPDFTVGLRGYNTHQVDDFLGRMTAALTQSEQARAEAEQRMNDAQRRLRQADQRVAALEQKLTDTNKQLEENSRPTLSGLGTRVEQILRLAEEQANDHRNEAKRESEGILSAARLEAREITDKARAEAAAMKATAEREAGNLRTAAEREAAEVRVQARREADTLRADADRETKQLRTVTAHEVAELKSTVEREVATLRATAEREITQQRAKAAREAEEKRAEATKLLTDARDKRDKDLQALELQLAERREKAEREESERHAAQVAQTQKMVSEAEQRARAAQERAKEIEQRAEARRVESERTAAETIDKAKALADKTLSEARAESQRLLSEARTEAELTTQAARREVEDLTRQKDAVTSQLGQMLSGLAGIVPGVPNGQAAAADDKPEAGKSGGDKVAAESAG
;
A
#
# COMPACT_ATOMS: atom_id res chain seq x y z
N MET A 1 109.69 -6.46 -30.07
CA MET A 1 108.23 -6.24 -30.05
C MET A 1 107.57 -7.55 -29.64
N PRO A 2 106.90 -7.65 -28.48
CA PRO A 2 106.09 -8.82 -28.14
C PRO A 2 104.76 -8.74 -28.90
N GLN A 3 104.46 -9.71 -29.76
CA GLN A 3 103.09 -9.90 -30.24
C GLN A 3 102.30 -10.62 -29.15
N GLN A 4 101.32 -9.94 -28.57
CA GLN A 4 100.43 -10.51 -27.58
C GLN A 4 99.55 -11.58 -28.26
N GLN A 5 99.77 -12.86 -27.92
CA GLN A 5 98.84 -13.92 -28.24
C GLN A 5 97.62 -13.78 -27.32
N SER A 6 96.67 -12.93 -27.72
CA SER A 6 95.38 -12.78 -27.07
C SER A 6 94.49 -14.01 -27.35
N SER A 7 94.64 -15.06 -26.55
CA SER A 7 93.88 -16.31 -26.65
C SER A 7 92.36 -16.07 -26.63
N PRO A 8 91.62 -16.34 -27.72
CA PRO A 8 90.19 -16.06 -27.81
C PRO A 8 89.32 -17.33 -27.67
N LEU A 9 89.85 -18.40 -27.05
CA LEU A 9 89.27 -19.76 -27.10
C LEU A 9 89.00 -20.40 -25.73
N ALA A 10 89.06 -19.64 -24.62
CA ALA A 10 88.64 -20.14 -23.30
C ALA A 10 87.11 -20.22 -23.09
N PHE A 11 86.31 -20.00 -24.14
CA PHE A 11 84.84 -19.99 -24.09
C PHE A 11 84.20 -21.30 -24.60
N PHE A 12 84.88 -22.06 -25.47
CA PHE A 12 84.29 -23.19 -26.20
C PHE A 12 84.72 -24.57 -25.68
N ASP A 13 85.52 -24.65 -24.61
CA ASP A 13 86.05 -25.91 -24.07
C ASP A 13 84.98 -26.78 -23.35
N ASN A 14 83.76 -26.24 -23.16
CA ASN A 14 82.60 -26.97 -22.67
C ASN A 14 81.85 -27.69 -23.81
N ALA A 15 82.45 -28.74 -24.35
CA ALA A 15 81.93 -29.55 -25.47
C ALA A 15 80.61 -30.32 -25.18
N ASN A 16 79.91 -30.03 -24.08
CA ASN A 16 78.63 -30.63 -23.72
C ASN A 16 77.66 -29.66 -22.99
N SER A 17 77.91 -28.34 -23.07
CA SER A 17 77.00 -27.32 -22.53
C SER A 17 76.15 -26.73 -23.65
N GLN A 18 74.85 -27.06 -23.68
CA GLN A 18 73.89 -26.30 -24.50
C GLN A 18 73.85 -24.84 -23.99
N PRO A 19 73.92 -23.83 -24.88
CA PRO A 19 73.75 -22.44 -24.48
C PRO A 19 72.29 -22.19 -24.11
N ASP A 20 72.01 -22.11 -22.81
CA ASP A 20 70.65 -21.95 -22.29
C ASP A 20 70.17 -20.50 -22.50
N PHE A 21 69.23 -20.31 -23.44
CA PHE A 21 68.71 -19.00 -23.84
C PHE A 21 67.35 -18.72 -23.16
N THR A 22 67.20 -17.53 -22.58
CA THR A 22 65.96 -17.14 -21.90
C THR A 22 64.78 -16.99 -22.85
N VAL A 23 63.76 -17.84 -22.70
CA VAL A 23 62.61 -17.90 -23.60
C VAL A 23 61.61 -16.77 -23.30
N GLY A 24 61.41 -15.87 -24.26
CA GLY A 24 60.40 -14.81 -24.22
C GLY A 24 59.08 -15.18 -24.91
N LEU A 25 57.98 -14.49 -24.55
CA LEU A 25 56.61 -14.77 -25.02
C LEU A 25 56.41 -14.62 -26.56
N ARG A 26 57.40 -14.06 -27.27
CA ARG A 26 57.54 -14.09 -28.74
C ARG A 26 59.01 -14.31 -29.13
N GLY A 27 59.56 -15.46 -28.77
CA GLY A 27 60.90 -15.91 -29.19
C GLY A 27 60.93 -16.58 -30.56
N TYR A 28 62.13 -16.94 -31.01
CA TYR A 28 62.33 -17.89 -32.12
C TYR A 28 61.94 -19.32 -31.69
N ASN A 29 61.62 -20.18 -32.65
CA ASN A 29 61.34 -21.60 -32.38
C ASN A 29 62.64 -22.31 -31.98
N THR A 30 62.70 -22.86 -30.76
CA THR A 30 63.90 -23.49 -30.19
C THR A 30 64.45 -24.60 -31.08
N HIS A 31 63.63 -25.58 -31.47
CA HIS A 31 64.07 -26.69 -32.33
C HIS A 31 64.66 -26.21 -33.67
N GLN A 32 64.11 -25.16 -34.28
CA GLN A 32 64.68 -24.60 -35.52
C GLN A 32 66.02 -23.89 -35.31
N VAL A 33 66.23 -23.32 -34.11
CA VAL A 33 67.53 -22.75 -33.70
C VAL A 33 68.52 -23.87 -33.39
N ASP A 34 68.11 -24.92 -32.69
CA ASP A 34 68.95 -26.10 -32.39
C ASP A 34 69.41 -26.81 -33.68
N ASP A 35 68.49 -27.05 -34.63
CA ASP A 35 68.81 -27.61 -35.96
C ASP A 35 69.76 -26.71 -36.77
N PHE A 36 69.71 -25.39 -36.57
CA PHE A 36 70.62 -24.46 -37.23
C PHE A 36 71.99 -24.42 -36.57
N LEU A 37 72.04 -24.38 -35.23
CA LEU A 37 73.26 -24.46 -34.44
C LEU A 37 74.01 -25.77 -34.68
N GLY A 38 73.32 -26.91 -34.69
CA GLY A 38 73.92 -28.22 -34.98
C GLY A 38 74.59 -28.27 -36.36
N ARG A 39 73.94 -27.68 -37.39
CA ARG A 39 74.52 -27.55 -38.74
C ARG A 39 75.72 -26.58 -38.77
N MET A 40 75.67 -25.49 -38.02
CA MET A 40 76.80 -24.55 -37.90
C MET A 40 78.01 -25.20 -37.20
N THR A 41 77.81 -25.94 -36.11
CA THR A 41 78.88 -26.67 -35.40
C THR A 41 79.49 -27.77 -36.27
N ALA A 42 78.67 -28.50 -37.04
CA ALA A 42 79.17 -29.48 -38.02
C ALA A 42 80.00 -28.82 -39.14
N ALA A 43 79.56 -27.67 -39.67
CA ALA A 43 80.32 -26.93 -40.67
C ALA A 43 81.63 -26.33 -40.11
N LEU A 44 81.63 -25.87 -38.85
CA LEU A 44 82.82 -25.34 -38.18
C LEU A 44 83.88 -26.43 -37.99
N THR A 45 83.49 -27.56 -37.39
CA THR A 45 84.40 -28.70 -37.15
C THR A 45 84.93 -29.30 -38.45
N GLN A 46 84.12 -29.37 -39.52
CA GLN A 46 84.59 -29.76 -40.85
C GLN A 46 85.61 -28.76 -41.42
N SER A 47 85.41 -27.46 -41.23
CA SER A 47 86.34 -26.40 -41.65
C SER A 47 87.67 -26.49 -40.90
N GLU A 48 87.63 -26.75 -39.59
CA GLU A 48 88.83 -26.93 -38.76
C GLU A 48 89.64 -28.18 -39.16
N GLN A 49 88.96 -29.30 -39.45
CA GLN A 49 89.61 -30.51 -39.99
C GLN A 49 90.27 -30.24 -41.35
N ALA A 50 89.56 -29.58 -42.27
CA ALA A 50 90.12 -29.20 -43.57
C ALA A 50 91.33 -28.25 -43.44
N ARG A 51 91.32 -27.34 -42.45
CA ARG A 51 92.46 -26.47 -42.15
C ARG A 51 93.66 -27.25 -41.61
N ALA A 52 93.43 -28.19 -40.68
CA ALA A 52 94.48 -29.06 -40.13
C ALA A 52 95.14 -29.92 -41.22
N GLU A 53 94.36 -30.48 -42.15
CA GLU A 53 94.91 -31.19 -43.32
C GLU A 53 95.74 -30.28 -44.23
N ALA A 54 95.28 -29.06 -44.49
CA ALA A 54 96.02 -28.09 -45.31
C ALA A 54 97.34 -27.67 -44.64
N GLU A 55 97.34 -27.44 -43.32
CA GLU A 55 98.55 -27.18 -42.53
C GLU A 55 99.54 -28.34 -42.58
N GLN A 56 99.08 -29.60 -42.48
CA GLN A 56 99.95 -30.79 -42.63
C GLN A 56 100.57 -30.87 -44.03
N ARG A 57 99.75 -30.72 -45.09
CA ARG A 57 100.23 -30.74 -46.48
C ARG A 57 101.27 -29.65 -46.75
N MET A 58 101.10 -28.45 -46.17
CA MET A 58 102.07 -27.36 -46.28
C MET A 58 103.39 -27.67 -45.57
N ASN A 59 103.34 -28.26 -44.37
CA ASN A 59 104.53 -28.66 -43.62
C ASN A 59 105.37 -29.72 -44.36
N ASP A 60 104.73 -30.72 -44.99
CA ASP A 60 105.44 -31.73 -45.77
C ASP A 60 105.98 -31.19 -47.10
N ALA A 61 105.30 -30.22 -47.73
CA ALA A 61 105.86 -29.50 -48.88
C ALA A 61 107.13 -28.72 -48.50
N GLN A 62 107.13 -28.02 -47.35
CA GLN A 62 108.32 -27.32 -46.84
C GLN A 62 109.48 -28.28 -46.49
N ARG A 63 109.19 -29.47 -45.95
CA ARG A 63 110.21 -30.51 -45.70
C ARG A 63 110.86 -31.00 -46.99
N ARG A 64 110.06 -31.24 -48.04
CA ARG A 64 110.56 -31.66 -49.37
C ARG A 64 111.43 -30.58 -50.02
N LEU A 65 111.05 -29.31 -49.90
CA LEU A 65 111.84 -28.18 -50.42
C LEU A 65 113.24 -28.14 -49.78
N ARG A 66 113.33 -28.16 -48.44
CA ARG A 66 114.62 -28.16 -47.71
C ARG A 66 115.52 -29.35 -48.08
N GLN A 67 114.93 -30.51 -48.40
CA GLN A 67 115.67 -31.68 -48.88
C GLN A 67 116.18 -31.53 -50.32
N ALA A 68 115.50 -30.73 -51.16
CA ALA A 68 116.00 -30.38 -52.49
C ALA A 68 117.16 -29.39 -52.41
N ASP A 69 117.03 -28.32 -51.60
CA ASP A 69 118.07 -27.31 -51.40
C ASP A 69 119.39 -27.94 -50.93
N GLN A 70 119.32 -28.86 -49.96
CA GLN A 70 120.48 -29.62 -49.48
C GLN A 70 121.16 -30.48 -50.56
N ARG A 71 120.40 -31.00 -51.53
CA ARG A 71 120.96 -31.77 -52.66
C ARG A 71 121.66 -30.87 -53.67
N VAL A 72 121.14 -29.67 -53.92
CA VAL A 72 121.78 -28.68 -54.82
C VAL A 72 123.14 -28.27 -54.26
N ALA A 73 123.20 -27.82 -53.00
CA ALA A 73 124.45 -27.41 -52.35
C ALA A 73 125.51 -28.54 -52.34
N ALA A 74 125.09 -29.80 -52.14
CA ALA A 74 125.98 -30.96 -52.17
C ALA A 74 126.49 -31.35 -53.58
N LEU A 75 125.83 -30.89 -54.64
CA LEU A 75 126.30 -31.03 -56.03
C LEU A 75 127.25 -29.89 -56.41
N GLU A 76 126.95 -28.66 -55.99
CA GLU A 76 127.80 -27.48 -56.20
C GLU A 76 129.19 -27.67 -55.57
N GLN A 77 129.27 -28.15 -54.33
CA GLN A 77 130.56 -28.45 -53.67
C GLN A 77 131.40 -29.45 -54.50
N LYS A 78 130.79 -30.55 -54.96
CA LYS A 78 131.48 -31.57 -55.78
C LYS A 78 132.05 -30.98 -57.06
N LEU A 79 131.31 -30.10 -57.75
CA LEU A 79 131.79 -29.42 -58.96
C LEU A 79 133.00 -28.50 -58.67
N THR A 80 133.00 -27.81 -57.51
CA THR A 80 134.16 -26.98 -57.13
C THR A 80 135.40 -27.80 -56.79
N ASP A 81 135.25 -29.00 -56.24
CA ASP A 81 136.39 -29.87 -55.90
C ASP A 81 136.95 -30.61 -57.12
N THR A 82 136.11 -31.05 -58.06
CA THR A 82 136.58 -31.64 -59.33
C THR A 82 137.36 -30.65 -60.20
N ASN A 83 137.01 -29.35 -60.16
CA ASN A 83 137.74 -28.33 -60.91
C ASN A 83 139.17 -28.11 -60.37
N LYS A 84 139.37 -28.10 -59.04
CA LYS A 84 140.71 -27.95 -58.44
C LYS A 84 141.66 -29.07 -58.87
N GLN A 85 141.16 -30.31 -58.90
CA GLN A 85 141.92 -31.49 -59.31
C GLN A 85 142.37 -31.43 -60.78
N LEU A 86 141.69 -30.66 -61.65
CA LEU A 86 142.08 -30.43 -63.04
C LEU A 86 143.19 -29.35 -63.16
N GLU A 87 143.17 -28.34 -62.30
CA GLU A 87 144.21 -27.29 -62.28
C GLU A 87 145.55 -27.82 -61.77
N GLU A 88 145.54 -28.63 -60.70
CA GLU A 88 146.77 -29.20 -60.09
C GLU A 88 147.55 -30.11 -61.06
N ASN A 89 146.86 -30.79 -61.98
CA ASN A 89 147.44 -31.78 -62.88
C ASN A 89 148.15 -31.16 -64.12
N SER A 90 148.10 -29.84 -64.29
CA SER A 90 148.37 -29.15 -65.57
C SER A 90 149.75 -28.47 -65.66
N ARG A 91 150.81 -29.00 -65.01
CA ARG A 91 152.18 -28.43 -65.06
C ARG A 91 153.36 -29.42 -65.15
N PRO A 92 153.81 -29.75 -66.38
CA PRO A 92 155.18 -30.19 -66.65
C PRO A 92 155.90 -29.21 -67.61
N THR A 93 157.02 -28.62 -67.17
CA THR A 93 157.86 -27.75 -68.03
C THR A 93 158.95 -28.56 -68.75
N LEU A 94 158.79 -28.80 -70.06
CA LEU A 94 159.78 -29.54 -70.86
C LEU A 94 160.79 -28.59 -71.53
N SER A 95 161.99 -28.49 -70.95
CA SER A 95 163.06 -27.58 -71.41
C SER A 95 164.30 -28.32 -71.99
N GLY A 96 164.12 -29.51 -72.59
CA GLY A 96 165.27 -30.35 -72.97
C GLY A 96 165.03 -31.52 -73.92
N LEU A 97 163.97 -31.49 -74.73
CA LEU A 97 163.63 -32.58 -75.67
C LEU A 97 163.37 -31.99 -77.06
N GLY A 98 164.41 -31.94 -77.90
CA GLY A 98 164.41 -31.17 -79.15
C GLY A 98 163.50 -31.71 -80.25
N THR A 99 163.01 -30.78 -81.09
CA THR A 99 162.37 -30.89 -82.43
C THR A 99 161.46 -32.09 -82.73
N ARG A 100 161.94 -33.34 -82.62
CA ARG A 100 161.10 -34.53 -82.78
C ARG A 100 160.09 -34.69 -81.64
N VAL A 101 160.47 -34.34 -80.41
CA VAL A 101 159.53 -34.34 -79.28
C VAL A 101 158.63 -33.10 -79.32
N GLU A 102 159.15 -31.95 -79.77
CA GLU A 102 158.34 -30.78 -80.09
C GLU A 102 157.26 -31.09 -81.15
N GLN A 103 157.59 -31.86 -82.19
CA GLN A 103 156.62 -32.37 -83.16
C GLN A 103 155.60 -33.35 -82.55
N ILE A 104 156.02 -34.26 -81.68
CA ILE A 104 155.10 -35.19 -80.99
C ILE A 104 154.17 -34.44 -80.03
N LEU A 105 154.69 -33.48 -79.27
CA LEU A 105 153.91 -32.62 -78.37
C LEU A 105 152.95 -31.74 -79.16
N ARG A 106 153.39 -31.14 -80.27
CA ARG A 106 152.54 -30.34 -81.14
C ARG A 106 151.43 -31.18 -81.78
N LEU A 107 151.72 -32.39 -82.26
CA LEU A 107 150.71 -33.31 -82.78
C LEU A 107 149.74 -33.76 -81.69
N ALA A 108 150.23 -34.03 -80.48
CA ALA A 108 149.38 -34.39 -79.33
C ALA A 108 148.56 -33.20 -78.82
N GLU A 109 149.06 -31.97 -78.90
CA GLU A 109 148.34 -30.73 -78.59
C GLU A 109 147.27 -30.43 -79.65
N GLU A 110 147.59 -30.63 -80.93
CA GLU A 110 146.66 -30.54 -82.06
C GLU A 110 145.53 -31.57 -81.89
N GLN A 111 145.85 -32.85 -81.65
CA GLN A 111 144.88 -33.90 -81.35
C GLN A 111 144.07 -33.65 -80.06
N ALA A 112 144.69 -33.16 -78.99
CA ALA A 112 143.99 -32.84 -77.75
C ALA A 112 143.05 -31.63 -77.92
N ASN A 113 143.43 -30.65 -78.74
CA ASN A 113 142.57 -29.52 -79.08
C ASN A 113 141.44 -29.93 -80.03
N ASP A 114 141.69 -30.83 -80.98
CA ASP A 114 140.64 -31.41 -81.82
C ASP A 114 139.62 -32.22 -81.01
N HIS A 115 140.06 -33.12 -80.13
CA HIS A 115 139.14 -33.85 -79.24
C HIS A 115 138.41 -32.91 -78.24
N ARG A 116 139.04 -31.83 -77.78
CA ARG A 116 138.35 -30.78 -76.99
C ARG A 116 137.30 -30.05 -77.83
N ASN A 117 137.60 -29.73 -79.08
CA ASN A 117 136.66 -29.08 -80.00
C ASN A 117 135.49 -30.00 -80.38
N GLU A 118 135.77 -31.30 -80.56
CA GLU A 118 134.80 -32.36 -80.82
C GLU A 118 133.87 -32.56 -79.61
N ALA A 119 134.41 -32.88 -78.43
CA ALA A 119 133.63 -33.03 -77.20
C ALA A 119 132.85 -31.76 -76.83
N LYS A 120 133.36 -30.56 -77.16
CA LYS A 120 132.63 -29.31 -77.00
C LYS A 120 131.45 -29.20 -77.98
N ARG A 121 131.62 -29.54 -79.26
CA ARG A 121 130.52 -29.58 -80.25
C ARG A 121 129.45 -30.59 -79.86
N GLU A 122 129.86 -31.77 -79.38
CA GLU A 122 128.92 -32.79 -78.86
C GLU A 122 128.16 -32.27 -77.63
N SER A 123 128.86 -31.65 -76.68
CA SER A 123 128.24 -31.05 -75.48
C SER A 123 127.27 -29.93 -75.83
N GLU A 124 127.63 -29.05 -76.77
CA GLU A 124 126.75 -27.99 -77.29
C GLU A 124 125.54 -28.59 -78.03
N GLY A 125 125.73 -29.68 -78.78
CA GLY A 125 124.67 -30.47 -79.40
C GLY A 125 123.68 -31.05 -78.38
N ILE A 126 124.18 -31.80 -77.38
CA ILE A 126 123.38 -32.38 -76.30
C ILE A 126 122.63 -31.29 -75.52
N LEU A 127 123.29 -30.19 -75.18
CA LEU A 127 122.64 -29.06 -74.51
C LEU A 127 121.58 -28.38 -75.38
N SER A 128 121.76 -28.33 -76.71
CA SER A 128 120.75 -27.79 -77.62
C SER A 128 119.52 -28.70 -77.72
N ALA A 129 119.72 -30.03 -77.80
CA ALA A 129 118.67 -31.03 -77.83
C ALA A 129 117.88 -31.04 -76.52
N ALA A 130 118.56 -31.12 -75.36
CA ALA A 130 117.92 -31.09 -74.05
C ALA A 130 117.14 -29.78 -73.79
N ARG A 131 117.62 -28.64 -74.32
CA ARG A 131 116.89 -27.36 -74.26
C ARG A 131 115.66 -27.34 -75.18
N LEU A 132 115.68 -28.02 -76.32
CA LEU A 132 114.53 -28.16 -77.20
C LEU A 132 113.47 -29.08 -76.59
N GLU A 133 113.88 -30.26 -76.11
CA GLU A 133 113.03 -31.23 -75.43
C GLU A 133 112.38 -30.63 -74.17
N ALA A 134 113.15 -29.93 -73.32
CA ALA A 134 112.61 -29.25 -72.15
C ALA A 134 111.58 -28.17 -72.52
N ARG A 135 111.79 -27.43 -73.61
CA ARG A 135 110.79 -26.46 -74.13
C ARG A 135 109.52 -27.17 -74.57
N GLU A 136 109.64 -28.19 -75.41
CA GLU A 136 108.50 -29.00 -75.86
C GLU A 136 107.69 -29.58 -74.70
N ILE A 137 108.35 -30.12 -73.66
CA ILE A 137 107.69 -30.62 -72.46
C ILE A 137 106.95 -29.49 -71.73
N THR A 138 107.58 -28.32 -71.54
CA THR A 138 106.91 -27.19 -70.88
C THR A 138 105.74 -26.63 -71.68
N ASP A 139 105.81 -26.61 -73.01
CA ASP A 139 104.75 -26.06 -73.86
C ASP A 139 103.60 -27.06 -74.06
N LYS A 140 103.87 -28.37 -74.10
CA LYS A 140 102.84 -29.43 -74.00
C LYS A 140 102.10 -29.34 -72.66
N ALA A 141 102.84 -29.29 -71.54
CA ALA A 141 102.24 -29.17 -70.20
C ALA A 141 101.43 -27.87 -70.01
N ARG A 142 101.87 -26.74 -70.60
CA ARG A 142 101.10 -25.50 -70.65
C ARG A 142 99.82 -25.61 -71.47
N ALA A 143 99.88 -26.26 -72.64
CA ALA A 143 98.71 -26.46 -73.49
C ALA A 143 97.67 -27.37 -72.82
N GLU A 144 98.12 -28.46 -72.18
CA GLU A 144 97.26 -29.36 -71.39
C GLU A 144 96.62 -28.64 -70.20
N ALA A 145 97.41 -27.88 -69.41
CA ALA A 145 96.88 -27.11 -68.29
C ALA A 145 95.88 -26.02 -68.73
N ALA A 146 96.13 -25.37 -69.87
CA ALA A 146 95.21 -24.39 -70.45
C ALA A 146 93.91 -25.06 -70.95
N ALA A 147 94.00 -26.25 -71.55
CA ALA A 147 92.85 -27.02 -71.98
C ALA A 147 92.00 -27.50 -70.78
N MET A 148 92.62 -28.08 -69.76
CA MET A 148 91.94 -28.50 -68.52
C MET A 148 91.28 -27.32 -67.79
N LYS A 149 91.94 -26.15 -67.76
CA LYS A 149 91.33 -24.93 -67.24
C LYS A 149 90.10 -24.53 -68.07
N ALA A 150 90.21 -24.53 -69.39
CA ALA A 150 89.11 -24.15 -70.28
C ALA A 150 87.92 -25.13 -70.26
N THR A 151 88.12 -26.42 -69.97
CA THR A 151 87.00 -27.35 -69.72
C THR A 151 86.37 -27.09 -68.35
N ALA A 152 87.17 -26.97 -67.29
CA ALA A 152 86.67 -26.68 -65.94
C ALA A 152 85.88 -25.37 -65.86
N GLU A 153 86.32 -24.30 -66.54
CA GLU A 153 85.59 -23.02 -66.60
C GLU A 153 84.25 -23.14 -67.34
N ARG A 154 84.17 -23.97 -68.39
CA ARG A 154 82.91 -24.27 -69.11
C ARG A 154 81.97 -25.13 -68.27
N GLU A 155 82.49 -26.16 -67.61
CA GLU A 155 81.72 -27.06 -66.73
C GLU A 155 81.14 -26.29 -65.54
N ALA A 156 81.95 -25.45 -64.88
CA ALA A 156 81.48 -24.56 -63.81
C ALA A 156 80.44 -23.54 -64.30
N GLY A 157 80.62 -22.98 -65.50
CA GLY A 157 79.65 -22.09 -66.14
C GLY A 157 78.32 -22.77 -66.45
N ASN A 158 78.36 -24.00 -66.97
CA ASN A 158 77.18 -24.83 -67.24
C ASN A 158 76.46 -25.22 -65.94
N LEU A 159 77.20 -25.69 -64.92
CA LEU A 159 76.65 -26.06 -63.62
C LEU A 159 75.97 -24.87 -62.93
N ARG A 160 76.61 -23.68 -62.95
CA ARG A 160 76.01 -22.46 -62.41
C ARG A 160 74.73 -22.09 -63.17
N THR A 161 74.74 -22.18 -64.51
CA THR A 161 73.57 -21.88 -65.35
C THR A 161 72.41 -22.86 -65.10
N ALA A 162 72.71 -24.15 -64.83
CA ALA A 162 71.71 -25.14 -64.44
C ALA A 162 71.11 -24.81 -63.06
N ALA A 163 71.95 -24.62 -62.05
CA ALA A 163 71.51 -24.27 -60.69
C ALA A 163 70.72 -22.94 -60.63
N GLU A 164 71.10 -21.94 -61.43
CA GLU A 164 70.36 -20.68 -61.56
C GLU A 164 68.95 -20.88 -62.15
N ARG A 165 68.79 -21.80 -63.12
CA ARG A 165 67.49 -22.18 -63.71
C ARG A 165 66.64 -23.00 -62.74
N GLU A 166 67.18 -24.06 -62.16
CA GLU A 166 66.49 -24.89 -61.16
C GLU A 166 66.00 -24.03 -59.98
N ALA A 167 66.86 -23.14 -59.46
CA ALA A 167 66.46 -22.20 -58.42
C ALA A 167 65.39 -21.20 -58.90
N ALA A 168 65.39 -20.78 -60.17
CA ALA A 168 64.31 -19.95 -60.72
C ALA A 168 62.99 -20.71 -60.84
N GLU A 169 63.02 -21.95 -61.33
CA GLU A 169 61.85 -22.83 -61.49
C GLU A 169 61.22 -23.17 -60.13
N VAL A 170 62.02 -23.58 -59.14
CA VAL A 170 61.55 -23.81 -57.76
C VAL A 170 60.94 -22.53 -57.15
N ARG A 171 61.54 -21.35 -57.38
CA ARG A 171 60.96 -20.07 -56.92
C ARG A 171 59.67 -19.69 -57.63
N VAL A 172 59.47 -20.06 -58.89
CA VAL A 172 58.21 -19.86 -59.62
C VAL A 172 57.13 -20.84 -59.13
N GLN A 173 57.50 -22.11 -58.94
CA GLN A 173 56.58 -23.14 -58.48
C GLN A 173 56.09 -22.88 -57.04
N ALA A 174 57.00 -22.62 -56.10
CA ALA A 174 56.64 -22.30 -54.72
C ALA A 174 55.77 -21.02 -54.59
N ARG A 175 55.94 -20.05 -55.51
CA ARG A 175 55.04 -18.87 -55.59
C ARG A 175 53.65 -19.26 -56.07
N ARG A 176 53.54 -20.05 -57.14
CA ARG A 176 52.25 -20.55 -57.66
C ARG A 176 51.50 -21.34 -56.59
N GLU A 177 52.18 -22.25 -55.90
CA GLU A 177 51.61 -23.06 -54.82
C GLU A 177 51.14 -22.20 -53.64
N ALA A 178 51.94 -21.22 -53.21
CA ALA A 178 51.54 -20.28 -52.17
C ALA A 178 50.33 -19.43 -52.59
N ASP A 179 50.25 -19.00 -53.84
CA ASP A 179 49.14 -18.20 -54.35
C ASP A 179 47.86 -19.04 -54.59
N THR A 180 47.96 -20.32 -54.96
CA THR A 180 46.81 -21.24 -54.97
C THR A 180 46.32 -21.53 -53.54
N LEU A 181 47.20 -21.84 -52.60
CA LEU A 181 46.84 -22.09 -51.19
C LEU A 181 46.19 -20.86 -50.56
N ARG A 182 46.67 -19.65 -50.88
CA ARG A 182 46.00 -18.40 -50.51
C ARG A 182 44.61 -18.33 -51.13
N ALA A 183 44.48 -18.50 -52.44
CA ALA A 183 43.20 -18.39 -53.13
C ALA A 183 42.14 -19.39 -52.61
N ASP A 184 42.56 -20.60 -52.24
CA ASP A 184 41.67 -21.61 -51.67
C ASP A 184 41.29 -21.32 -50.22
N ALA A 185 42.21 -20.90 -49.36
CA ALA A 185 41.88 -20.38 -48.02
C ALA A 185 40.96 -19.15 -48.10
N ASP A 186 41.14 -18.28 -49.10
CA ASP A 186 40.30 -17.11 -49.35
C ASP A 186 38.92 -17.49 -49.92
N ARG A 187 38.74 -18.69 -50.50
CA ARG A 187 37.44 -19.26 -50.89
C ARG A 187 36.75 -19.91 -49.69
N GLU A 188 37.45 -20.78 -48.99
CA GLU A 188 36.95 -21.51 -47.82
C GLU A 188 36.49 -20.53 -46.72
N THR A 189 37.30 -19.54 -46.37
CA THR A 189 36.91 -18.53 -45.36
C THR A 189 35.72 -17.68 -45.80
N LYS A 190 35.49 -17.46 -47.10
CA LYS A 190 34.27 -16.81 -47.61
C LYS A 190 33.06 -17.75 -47.53
N GLN A 191 33.23 -19.03 -47.90
CA GLN A 191 32.18 -20.06 -47.79
C GLN A 191 31.75 -20.25 -46.33
N LEU A 192 32.69 -20.44 -45.40
CA LEU A 192 32.42 -20.54 -43.97
C LEU A 192 31.71 -19.29 -43.43
N ARG A 193 32.10 -18.09 -43.86
CA ARG A 193 31.38 -16.84 -43.51
C ARG A 193 29.95 -16.79 -44.07
N THR A 194 29.71 -17.28 -45.29
CA THR A 194 28.35 -17.33 -45.84
C THR A 194 27.46 -18.38 -45.17
N VAL A 195 28.00 -19.56 -44.83
CA VAL A 195 27.28 -20.62 -44.12
C VAL A 195 26.94 -20.18 -42.70
N THR A 196 27.93 -19.72 -41.93
CA THR A 196 27.68 -19.22 -40.55
C THR A 196 26.76 -18.00 -40.51
N ALA A 197 26.78 -17.12 -41.52
CA ALA A 197 25.80 -16.04 -41.63
C ALA A 197 24.36 -16.54 -41.90
N HIS A 198 24.21 -17.62 -42.68
CA HIS A 198 22.91 -18.28 -42.91
C HIS A 198 22.39 -18.96 -41.64
N GLU A 199 23.22 -19.79 -41.00
CA GLU A 199 22.89 -20.48 -39.74
C GLU A 199 22.49 -19.50 -38.64
N VAL A 200 23.21 -18.38 -38.48
CA VAL A 200 22.87 -17.32 -37.52
C VAL A 200 21.57 -16.60 -37.90
N ALA A 201 21.23 -16.45 -39.18
CA ALA A 201 19.96 -15.87 -39.61
C ALA A 201 18.78 -16.82 -39.38
N GLU A 202 18.93 -18.11 -39.66
CA GLU A 202 17.91 -19.13 -39.41
C GLU A 202 17.66 -19.34 -37.92
N LEU A 203 18.73 -19.39 -37.11
CA LEU A 203 18.63 -19.50 -35.65
C LEU A 203 17.91 -18.27 -35.06
N LYS A 204 18.24 -17.06 -35.52
CA LYS A 204 17.53 -15.84 -35.13
C LYS A 204 16.05 -15.88 -35.53
N SER A 205 15.74 -16.24 -36.78
CA SER A 205 14.35 -16.33 -37.24
C SER A 205 13.55 -17.39 -36.46
N THR A 206 14.19 -18.47 -36.04
CA THR A 206 13.59 -19.52 -35.19
C THR A 206 13.30 -18.99 -33.79
N VAL A 207 14.30 -18.38 -33.13
CA VAL A 207 14.14 -17.79 -31.78
C VAL A 207 13.13 -16.63 -31.78
N GLU A 208 13.09 -15.80 -32.83
CA GLU A 208 12.09 -14.74 -32.99
C GLU A 208 10.67 -15.29 -33.09
N ARG A 209 10.48 -16.42 -33.81
CA ARG A 209 9.19 -17.12 -33.88
C ARG A 209 8.80 -17.75 -32.54
N GLU A 210 9.74 -18.38 -31.84
CA GLU A 210 9.51 -18.97 -30.51
C GLU A 210 9.18 -17.89 -29.46
N VAL A 211 9.88 -16.76 -29.46
CA VAL A 211 9.55 -15.63 -28.58
C VAL A 211 8.19 -15.03 -28.94
N ALA A 212 7.82 -14.98 -30.22
CA ALA A 212 6.50 -14.51 -30.64
C ALA A 212 5.36 -15.48 -30.22
N THR A 213 5.55 -16.79 -30.35
CA THR A 213 4.54 -17.78 -29.89
C THR A 213 4.42 -17.80 -28.37
N LEU A 214 5.53 -17.76 -27.63
CA LEU A 214 5.53 -17.71 -26.16
C LEU A 214 4.88 -16.42 -25.61
N ARG A 215 5.07 -15.27 -26.28
CA ARG A 215 4.33 -14.04 -25.93
C ARG A 215 2.84 -14.19 -26.22
N ALA A 216 2.48 -14.73 -27.38
CA ALA A 216 1.07 -14.93 -27.74
C ALA A 216 0.35 -15.95 -26.83
N THR A 217 1.04 -16.98 -26.30
CA THR A 217 0.45 -17.87 -25.28
C THR A 217 0.34 -17.18 -23.93
N ALA A 218 1.38 -16.49 -23.46
CA ALA A 218 1.34 -15.76 -22.19
C ALA A 218 0.25 -14.66 -22.17
N GLU A 219 0.06 -13.91 -23.26
CA GLU A 219 -1.02 -12.93 -23.39
C GLU A 219 -2.41 -13.57 -23.36
N ARG A 220 -2.58 -14.75 -23.96
CA ARG A 220 -3.82 -15.54 -23.89
C ARG A 220 -4.08 -16.07 -22.48
N GLU A 221 -3.06 -16.56 -21.79
CA GLU A 221 -3.17 -17.03 -20.41
C GLU A 221 -3.50 -15.88 -19.45
N ILE A 222 -2.83 -14.73 -19.57
CA ILE A 222 -3.11 -13.54 -18.76
C ILE A 222 -4.54 -13.02 -19.01
N THR A 223 -5.01 -13.00 -20.26
CA THR A 223 -6.39 -12.58 -20.57
C THR A 223 -7.43 -13.59 -20.08
N GLN A 224 -7.18 -14.91 -20.18
CA GLN A 224 -8.03 -15.95 -19.59
C GLN A 224 -8.08 -15.88 -18.07
N GLN A 225 -6.94 -15.71 -17.39
CA GLN A 225 -6.87 -15.55 -15.93
C GLN A 225 -7.61 -14.29 -15.47
N ARG A 226 -7.44 -13.15 -16.17
CA ARG A 226 -8.20 -11.92 -15.90
C ARG A 226 -9.71 -12.11 -16.10
N ALA A 227 -10.12 -12.82 -17.15
CA ALA A 227 -11.54 -13.12 -17.39
C ALA A 227 -12.13 -14.06 -16.32
N LYS A 228 -11.36 -15.05 -15.85
CA LYS A 228 -11.75 -15.94 -14.75
C LYS A 228 -11.91 -15.16 -13.43
N ALA A 229 -10.89 -14.38 -13.05
CA ALA A 229 -10.92 -13.56 -11.85
C ALA A 229 -12.04 -12.49 -11.88
N ALA A 230 -12.35 -11.93 -13.05
CA ALA A 230 -13.47 -11.00 -13.22
C ALA A 230 -14.82 -11.69 -12.98
N ARG A 231 -15.03 -12.89 -13.51
CA ARG A 231 -16.25 -13.70 -13.26
C ARG A 231 -16.38 -14.08 -11.79
N GLU A 232 -15.31 -14.59 -11.17
CA GLU A 232 -15.30 -14.94 -9.75
C GLU A 232 -15.61 -13.73 -8.85
N ALA A 233 -15.09 -12.54 -9.20
CA ALA A 233 -15.40 -11.30 -8.50
C ALA A 233 -16.85 -10.82 -8.74
N GLU A 234 -17.43 -11.05 -9.91
CA GLU A 234 -18.83 -10.74 -10.22
C GLU A 234 -19.80 -11.70 -9.55
N GLU A 235 -19.51 -13.01 -9.55
CA GLU A 235 -20.22 -14.04 -8.79
C GLU A 235 -20.25 -13.73 -7.29
N LYS A 236 -19.08 -13.40 -6.70
CA LYS A 236 -18.98 -13.02 -5.28
C LYS A 236 -19.69 -11.70 -4.96
N ARG A 237 -19.74 -10.74 -5.89
CA ARG A 237 -20.58 -9.53 -5.76
C ARG A 237 -22.07 -9.88 -5.82
N ALA A 238 -22.50 -10.75 -6.73
CA ALA A 238 -23.89 -11.18 -6.84
C ALA A 238 -24.35 -11.97 -5.61
N GLU A 239 -23.51 -12.86 -5.08
CA GLU A 239 -23.74 -13.53 -3.79
C GLU A 239 -23.89 -12.53 -2.65
N ALA A 240 -22.96 -11.58 -2.51
CA ALA A 240 -23.02 -10.56 -1.47
C ALA A 240 -24.26 -9.65 -1.61
N THR A 241 -24.65 -9.29 -2.85
CA THR A 241 -25.88 -8.54 -3.10
C THR A 241 -27.12 -9.33 -2.72
N LYS A 242 -27.20 -10.63 -3.04
CA LYS A 242 -28.31 -11.51 -2.62
C LYS A 242 -28.40 -11.62 -1.09
N LEU A 243 -27.28 -11.88 -0.41
CA LEU A 243 -27.25 -11.93 1.05
C LEU A 243 -27.69 -10.60 1.69
N LEU A 244 -27.38 -9.46 1.05
CA LEU A 244 -27.86 -8.15 1.50
C LEU A 244 -29.33 -7.88 1.19
N THR A 245 -29.90 -8.42 0.10
CA THR A 245 -31.37 -8.36 -0.12
C THR A 245 -32.10 -9.28 0.84
N ASP A 246 -31.67 -10.53 0.99
CA ASP A 246 -32.29 -11.52 1.86
C ASP A 246 -32.28 -11.07 3.32
N ALA A 247 -31.20 -10.41 3.78
CA ALA A 247 -31.12 -9.80 5.10
C ALA A 247 -32.04 -8.58 5.28
N ARG A 248 -32.25 -7.77 4.24
CA ARG A 248 -33.21 -6.65 4.26
C ARG A 248 -34.65 -7.16 4.28
N ASP A 249 -34.98 -8.05 3.36
CA ASP A 249 -36.28 -8.73 3.29
C ASP A 249 -36.64 -9.42 4.60
N LYS A 250 -35.67 -10.05 5.26
CA LYS A 250 -35.87 -10.63 6.59
C LYS A 250 -36.10 -9.55 7.64
N ARG A 251 -35.24 -8.53 7.72
CA ARG A 251 -35.41 -7.39 8.66
C ARG A 251 -36.78 -6.75 8.51
N ASP A 252 -37.27 -6.58 7.28
CA ASP A 252 -38.51 -5.87 7.00
C ASP A 252 -39.74 -6.74 7.34
N LYS A 253 -39.64 -8.06 7.19
CA LYS A 253 -40.63 -9.03 7.73
C LYS A 253 -40.61 -9.07 9.26
N ASP A 254 -39.43 -9.07 9.88
CA ASP A 254 -39.27 -9.06 11.34
C ASP A 254 -39.84 -7.74 11.93
N LEU A 255 -39.65 -6.60 11.24
CA LEU A 255 -40.26 -5.31 11.60
C LEU A 255 -41.79 -5.32 11.44
N GLN A 256 -42.33 -5.80 10.33
CA GLN A 256 -43.78 -5.93 10.13
C GLN A 256 -44.43 -6.83 11.18
N ALA A 257 -43.77 -7.92 11.58
CA ALA A 257 -44.23 -8.79 12.66
C ALA A 257 -44.23 -8.08 14.04
N LEU A 258 -43.22 -7.24 14.32
CA LEU A 258 -43.18 -6.40 15.52
C LEU A 258 -44.25 -5.30 15.51
N GLU A 259 -44.49 -4.66 14.37
CA GLU A 259 -45.56 -3.67 14.20
C GLU A 259 -46.95 -4.29 14.42
N LEU A 260 -47.18 -5.49 13.87
CA LEU A 260 -48.42 -6.25 14.12
C LEU A 260 -48.58 -6.63 15.60
N GLN A 261 -47.53 -7.10 16.26
CA GLN A 261 -47.56 -7.40 17.70
C GLN A 261 -47.80 -6.14 18.56
N LEU A 262 -47.28 -4.98 18.16
CA LEU A 262 -47.55 -3.70 18.81
C LEU A 262 -48.98 -3.22 18.57
N ALA A 263 -49.52 -3.42 17.36
CA ALA A 263 -50.92 -3.14 17.05
C ALA A 263 -51.87 -4.04 17.85
N GLU A 264 -51.64 -5.36 17.88
CA GLU A 264 -52.39 -6.29 18.74
C GLU A 264 -52.33 -5.91 20.22
N ARG A 265 -51.15 -5.52 20.73
CA ARG A 265 -50.99 -5.11 22.14
C ARG A 265 -51.73 -3.81 22.45
N ARG A 266 -51.75 -2.85 21.51
CA ARG A 266 -52.55 -1.62 21.62
C ARG A 266 -54.04 -1.93 21.60
N GLU A 267 -54.50 -2.73 20.64
CA GLU A 267 -55.90 -3.13 20.51
C GLU A 267 -56.38 -3.93 21.73
N LYS A 268 -55.53 -4.80 22.31
CA LYS A 268 -55.81 -5.51 23.57
C LYS A 268 -55.86 -4.54 24.76
N ALA A 269 -54.94 -3.60 24.87
CA ALA A 269 -54.95 -2.59 25.93
C ALA A 269 -56.14 -1.63 25.83
N GLU A 270 -56.54 -1.22 24.62
CA GLU A 270 -57.71 -0.39 24.34
C GLU A 270 -59.02 -1.14 24.61
N ARG A 271 -59.09 -2.44 24.29
CA ARG A 271 -60.18 -3.32 24.74
C ARG A 271 -60.24 -3.39 26.26
N GLU A 272 -59.14 -3.70 26.94
CA GLU A 272 -59.09 -3.74 28.41
C GLU A 272 -59.46 -2.40 29.06
N GLU A 273 -59.03 -1.27 28.49
CA GLU A 273 -59.42 0.07 28.97
C GLU A 273 -60.92 0.31 28.75
N SER A 274 -61.45 0.03 27.55
CA SER A 274 -62.88 0.22 27.25
C SER A 274 -63.78 -0.72 28.07
N GLU A 275 -63.34 -1.95 28.37
CA GLU A 275 -64.02 -2.88 29.27
C GLU A 275 -64.02 -2.36 30.72
N ARG A 276 -62.88 -1.85 31.21
CA ARG A 276 -62.80 -1.21 32.53
C ARG A 276 -63.67 0.05 32.61
N HIS A 277 -63.67 0.89 31.58
CA HIS A 277 -64.51 2.08 31.51
C HIS A 277 -66.00 1.72 31.42
N ALA A 278 -66.38 0.72 30.62
CA ALA A 278 -67.74 0.21 30.55
C ALA A 278 -68.20 -0.38 31.89
N ALA A 279 -67.34 -1.13 32.60
CA ALA A 279 -67.62 -1.63 33.93
C ALA A 279 -67.79 -0.50 34.97
N GLN A 280 -66.92 0.52 34.95
CA GLN A 280 -67.05 1.71 35.80
C GLN A 280 -68.31 2.52 35.49
N VAL A 281 -68.67 2.69 34.21
CA VAL A 281 -69.90 3.36 33.79
C VAL A 281 -71.13 2.55 34.21
N ALA A 282 -71.13 1.23 34.03
CA ALA A 282 -72.23 0.36 34.48
C ALA A 282 -72.37 0.37 36.02
N GLN A 283 -71.26 0.34 36.77
CA GLN A 283 -71.26 0.49 38.22
C GLN A 283 -71.79 1.87 38.64
N THR A 284 -71.40 2.93 37.92
CA THR A 284 -71.88 4.30 38.19
C THR A 284 -73.35 4.46 37.86
N GLN A 285 -73.83 3.93 36.73
CA GLN A 285 -75.25 3.87 36.37
C GLN A 285 -76.06 3.04 37.38
N LYS A 286 -75.49 1.95 37.93
CA LYS A 286 -76.11 1.22 39.04
C LYS A 286 -76.21 2.10 40.31
N MET A 287 -75.14 2.78 40.71
CA MET A 287 -75.17 3.70 41.85
C MET A 287 -76.14 4.87 41.64
N VAL A 288 -76.23 5.41 40.43
CA VAL A 288 -77.17 6.48 40.05
C VAL A 288 -78.61 5.97 40.06
N SER A 289 -78.90 4.79 39.49
CA SER A 289 -80.25 4.21 39.53
C SER A 289 -80.68 3.81 40.95
N GLU A 290 -79.76 3.31 41.79
CA GLU A 290 -80.01 3.12 43.22
C GLU A 290 -80.26 4.46 43.94
N ALA A 291 -79.50 5.51 43.62
CA ALA A 291 -79.70 6.85 44.18
C ALA A 291 -81.02 7.47 43.71
N GLU A 292 -81.42 7.28 42.45
CA GLU A 292 -82.72 7.67 41.92
C GLU A 292 -83.85 6.89 42.59
N GLN A 293 -83.72 5.58 42.80
CA GLN A 293 -84.73 4.79 43.53
C GLN A 293 -84.87 5.28 44.97
N ARG A 294 -83.75 5.56 45.66
CA ARG A 294 -83.76 6.17 47.00
C ARG A 294 -84.37 7.57 47.00
N ALA A 295 -84.09 8.38 45.97
CA ALA A 295 -84.64 9.73 45.82
C ALA A 295 -86.14 9.72 45.49
N ARG A 296 -86.62 8.82 44.62
CA ARG A 296 -88.04 8.60 44.33
C ARG A 296 -88.77 8.12 45.58
N ALA A 297 -88.23 7.12 46.29
CA ALA A 297 -88.80 6.66 47.56
C ALA A 297 -88.79 7.76 48.65
N ALA A 298 -87.81 8.67 48.65
CA ALA A 298 -87.79 9.84 49.52
C ALA A 298 -88.83 10.90 49.10
N GLN A 299 -89.02 11.14 47.80
CA GLN A 299 -90.05 12.03 47.26
C GLN A 299 -91.46 11.48 47.48
N GLU A 300 -91.67 10.17 47.38
CA GLU A 300 -92.93 9.50 47.69
C GLU A 300 -93.25 9.61 49.18
N ARG A 301 -92.29 9.34 50.07
CA ARG A 301 -92.43 9.60 51.51
C ARG A 301 -92.68 11.07 51.83
N ALA A 302 -92.02 12.00 51.13
CA ALA A 302 -92.23 13.43 51.31
C ALA A 302 -93.65 13.83 50.90
N LYS A 303 -94.14 13.38 49.73
CA LYS A 303 -95.52 13.58 49.29
C LYS A 303 -96.53 12.93 50.22
N GLU A 304 -96.23 11.76 50.78
CA GLU A 304 -97.10 11.10 51.75
C GLU A 304 -97.16 11.85 53.08
N ILE A 305 -96.03 12.40 53.55
CA ILE A 305 -95.97 13.30 54.71
C ILE A 305 -96.73 14.60 54.43
N GLU A 306 -96.57 15.18 53.24
CA GLU A 306 -97.24 16.41 52.79
C GLU A 306 -98.77 16.21 52.69
N GLN A 307 -99.23 15.11 52.12
CA GLN A 307 -100.65 14.71 52.12
C GLN A 307 -101.18 14.48 53.54
N ARG A 308 -100.40 13.85 54.42
CA ARG A 308 -100.73 13.67 55.86
C ARG A 308 -100.62 14.96 56.68
N ALA A 309 -100.02 16.03 56.14
CA ALA A 309 -99.98 17.35 56.73
C ALA A 309 -101.18 18.18 56.26
N GLU A 310 -101.45 18.18 54.95
CA GLU A 310 -102.58 18.87 54.33
C GLU A 310 -103.93 18.29 54.79
N ALA A 311 -104.06 16.97 54.92
CA ALA A 311 -105.25 16.35 55.51
C ALA A 311 -105.50 16.86 56.95
N ARG A 312 -104.44 16.99 57.76
CA ARG A 312 -104.53 17.57 59.11
C ARG A 312 -104.78 19.07 59.10
N ARG A 313 -104.31 19.83 58.10
CA ARG A 313 -104.66 21.25 57.92
C ARG A 313 -106.15 21.39 57.65
N VAL A 314 -106.69 20.64 56.69
CA VAL A 314 -108.12 20.65 56.34
C VAL A 314 -109.01 20.17 57.50
N GLU A 315 -108.59 19.16 58.26
CA GLU A 315 -109.28 18.71 59.47
C GLU A 315 -109.26 19.77 60.60
N SER A 316 -108.13 20.48 60.76
CA SER A 316 -108.00 21.59 61.72
C SER A 316 -108.84 22.81 61.31
N GLU A 317 -108.85 23.16 60.02
CA GLU A 317 -109.66 24.26 59.49
C GLU A 317 -111.17 23.95 59.58
N ARG A 318 -111.55 22.70 59.34
CA ARG A 318 -112.92 22.23 59.56
C ARG A 318 -113.35 22.32 61.04
N THR A 319 -112.51 21.86 61.96
CA THR A 319 -112.83 21.91 63.40
C THR A 319 -112.80 23.34 63.95
N ALA A 320 -111.99 24.23 63.38
CA ALA A 320 -112.04 25.67 63.63
C ALA A 320 -113.36 26.30 63.11
N ALA A 321 -113.81 25.95 61.91
CA ALA A 321 -115.10 26.42 61.38
C ALA A 321 -116.28 25.91 62.25
N GLU A 322 -116.30 24.61 62.56
CA GLU A 322 -117.34 24.01 63.41
C GLU A 322 -117.36 24.57 64.84
N THR A 323 -116.26 25.10 65.38
CA THR A 323 -116.24 25.77 66.69
C THR A 323 -116.66 27.24 66.60
N ILE A 324 -116.26 27.95 65.54
CA ILE A 324 -116.73 29.32 65.25
C ILE A 324 -118.25 29.37 65.08
N ASP A 325 -118.85 28.43 64.33
CA ASP A 325 -120.29 28.44 64.09
C ASP A 325 -121.10 28.02 65.33
N LYS A 326 -120.56 27.13 66.17
CA LYS A 326 -121.12 26.85 67.52
C LYS A 326 -121.07 28.10 68.41
N ALA A 327 -119.99 28.89 68.36
CA ALA A 327 -119.88 30.12 69.12
C ALA A 327 -120.87 31.21 68.65
N LYS A 328 -121.06 31.39 67.33
CA LYS A 328 -122.07 32.31 66.76
C LYS A 328 -123.48 31.95 67.23
N ALA A 329 -123.88 30.69 67.10
CA ALA A 329 -125.21 30.23 67.52
C ALA A 329 -125.50 30.46 69.01
N LEU A 330 -124.47 30.39 69.86
CA LEU A 330 -124.55 30.66 71.30
C LEU A 330 -124.66 32.17 71.59
N ALA A 331 -123.96 33.01 70.82
CA ALA A 331 -124.06 34.47 70.88
C ALA A 331 -125.42 35.00 70.38
N ASP A 332 -125.93 34.48 69.26
CA ASP A 332 -127.26 34.85 68.74
C ASP A 332 -128.39 34.45 69.71
N LYS A 333 -128.28 33.27 70.32
CA LYS A 333 -129.21 32.82 71.36
C LYS A 333 -129.24 33.79 72.54
N THR A 334 -128.08 34.10 73.14
CA THR A 334 -128.00 35.02 74.30
C THR A 334 -128.43 36.45 73.96
N LEU A 335 -128.20 36.91 72.73
CA LEU A 335 -128.76 38.18 72.22
C LEU A 335 -130.29 38.17 72.09
N SER A 336 -130.92 37.01 71.83
CA SER A 336 -132.38 36.89 71.82
C SER A 336 -132.96 36.90 73.23
N GLU A 337 -132.33 36.20 74.17
CA GLU A 337 -132.76 36.07 75.57
C GLU A 337 -132.71 37.44 76.28
N ALA A 338 -131.60 38.17 76.17
CA ALA A 338 -131.46 39.52 76.73
C ALA A 338 -132.43 40.55 76.11
N ARG A 339 -132.87 40.36 74.85
CA ARG A 339 -133.88 41.22 74.21
C ARG A 339 -135.29 40.95 74.74
N ALA A 340 -135.65 39.68 74.99
CA ALA A 340 -136.93 39.34 75.61
C ALA A 340 -137.01 39.87 77.05
N GLU A 341 -135.92 39.73 77.82
CA GLU A 341 -135.82 40.18 79.21
C GLU A 341 -135.90 41.71 79.34
N SER A 342 -135.19 42.45 78.48
CA SER A 342 -135.26 43.92 78.47
C SER A 342 -136.62 44.48 78.02
N GLN A 343 -137.31 43.82 77.09
CA GLN A 343 -138.68 44.17 76.72
C GLN A 343 -139.66 43.95 77.88
N ARG A 344 -139.47 42.87 78.65
CA ARG A 344 -140.29 42.56 79.82
C ARG A 344 -140.15 43.62 80.92
N LEU A 345 -138.91 43.94 81.32
CA LEU A 345 -138.62 44.99 82.30
C LEU A 345 -139.20 46.36 81.91
N LEU A 346 -139.13 46.72 80.62
CA LEU A 346 -139.73 47.97 80.10
C LEU A 346 -141.26 47.98 80.09
N SER A 347 -141.91 46.81 80.12
CA SER A 347 -143.37 46.70 80.24
C SER A 347 -143.82 46.81 81.70
N GLU A 348 -143.16 46.09 82.61
CA GLU A 348 -143.49 46.02 84.04
C GLU A 348 -143.33 47.42 84.69
N ALA A 349 -142.22 48.12 84.41
CA ALA A 349 -141.96 49.48 84.89
C ALA A 349 -142.95 50.54 84.34
N ARG A 350 -143.59 50.29 83.19
CA ARG A 350 -144.60 51.21 82.63
C ARG A 350 -145.91 51.15 83.39
N THR A 351 -146.39 49.93 83.69
CA THR A 351 -147.59 49.72 84.51
C THR A 351 -147.45 50.31 85.91
N GLU A 352 -146.26 50.24 86.53
CA GLU A 352 -145.99 50.80 87.85
C GLU A 352 -146.01 52.34 87.86
N ALA A 353 -145.49 52.97 86.80
CA ALA A 353 -145.55 54.43 86.62
C ALA A 353 -146.99 54.95 86.40
N GLU A 354 -147.86 54.20 85.74
CA GLU A 354 -149.26 54.59 85.53
C GLU A 354 -150.10 54.44 86.81
N LEU A 355 -149.84 53.41 87.62
CA LEU A 355 -150.49 53.23 88.94
C LEU A 355 -150.11 54.35 89.93
N THR A 356 -148.81 54.64 90.05
CA THR A 356 -148.30 55.68 90.97
C THR A 356 -148.77 57.08 90.58
N THR A 357 -148.83 57.40 89.28
CA THR A 357 -149.31 58.72 88.81
C THR A 357 -150.83 58.89 88.93
N GLN A 358 -151.63 57.82 88.95
CA GLN A 358 -153.05 57.92 89.31
C GLN A 358 -153.27 58.12 90.82
N ALA A 359 -152.48 57.46 91.67
CA ALA A 359 -152.56 57.62 93.12
C ALA A 359 -152.27 59.07 93.56
N ALA A 360 -151.12 59.62 93.14
CA ALA A 360 -150.68 60.97 93.51
C ALA A 360 -151.65 62.07 93.03
N ARG A 361 -152.39 61.87 91.94
CA ARG A 361 -153.41 62.84 91.47
C ARG A 361 -154.60 62.95 92.42
N ARG A 362 -155.00 61.88 93.09
CA ARG A 362 -156.14 61.89 94.04
C ARG A 362 -155.79 62.65 95.32
N GLU A 363 -154.59 62.46 95.86
CA GLU A 363 -154.13 63.20 97.04
C GLU A 363 -154.10 64.73 96.81
N VAL A 364 -153.72 65.18 95.61
CA VAL A 364 -153.68 66.61 95.25
C VAL A 364 -155.08 67.24 95.17
N GLU A 365 -156.11 66.50 94.74
CA GLU A 365 -157.48 67.03 94.69
C GLU A 365 -158.07 67.22 96.10
N ASP A 366 -157.87 66.27 97.01
CA ASP A 366 -158.40 66.38 98.38
C ASP A 366 -157.62 67.39 99.24
N LEU A 367 -156.30 67.53 99.06
CA LEU A 367 -155.52 68.59 99.71
C LEU A 367 -155.93 69.99 99.22
N THR A 368 -156.28 70.15 97.94
CA THR A 368 -156.80 71.42 97.41
C THR A 368 -158.10 71.84 98.10
N ARG A 369 -159.02 70.89 98.37
CA ARG A 369 -160.28 71.16 99.10
C ARG A 369 -160.05 71.62 100.54
N GLN A 370 -159.04 71.10 101.23
CA GLN A 370 -158.71 71.54 102.59
C GLN A 370 -158.14 72.98 102.61
N LYS A 371 -157.33 73.33 101.62
CA LYS A 371 -156.73 74.68 101.50
C LYS A 371 -157.78 75.79 101.39
N ASP A 372 -158.79 75.62 100.55
CA ASP A 372 -159.78 76.68 100.29
C ASP A 372 -160.67 76.95 101.51
N ALA A 373 -160.93 75.93 102.35
CA ALA A 373 -161.62 76.11 103.63
C ALA A 373 -160.77 76.90 104.67
N VAL A 374 -159.46 76.63 104.75
CA VAL A 374 -158.54 77.32 105.68
C VAL A 374 -158.32 78.79 105.28
N THR A 375 -158.51 79.14 104.01
CA THR A 375 -158.45 80.51 103.48
C THR A 375 -159.52 81.44 104.11
N SER A 376 -160.48 80.89 104.86
CA SER A 376 -161.55 81.61 105.56
C SER A 376 -161.10 82.44 106.79
N GLN A 377 -160.02 82.07 107.50
CA GLN A 377 -159.86 82.49 108.91
C GLN A 377 -158.59 83.26 109.34
N LEU A 378 -157.64 83.61 108.45
CA LEU A 378 -156.49 84.46 108.80
C LEU A 378 -156.26 85.60 107.78
N GLY A 379 -157.25 86.49 107.67
CA GLY A 379 -157.20 87.70 106.82
C GLY A 379 -157.68 88.99 107.51
N GLN A 380 -158.49 88.90 108.56
CA GLN A 380 -158.68 90.02 109.49
C GLN A 380 -157.57 89.97 110.54
N MET A 381 -156.75 91.03 110.53
CA MET A 381 -155.68 91.34 111.50
C MET A 381 -154.40 90.46 111.36
N LEU A 382 -153.19 91.05 111.31
CA LEU A 382 -152.84 92.48 111.33
C LEU A 382 -151.55 92.79 110.54
N SER A 383 -151.33 94.08 110.31
CA SER A 383 -150.05 94.66 109.89
C SER A 383 -148.93 94.38 110.90
N GLY A 384 -147.82 93.79 110.43
CA GLY A 384 -146.56 93.60 111.16
C GLY A 384 -146.55 92.46 112.20
N LEU A 385 -145.40 92.02 112.73
CA LEU A 385 -143.99 92.16 112.31
C LEU A 385 -143.11 91.22 113.17
N ALA A 386 -142.30 90.36 112.55
CA ALA A 386 -141.16 89.57 113.11
C ALA A 386 -141.37 88.58 114.29
N GLY A 387 -140.51 87.55 114.43
CA GLY A 387 -140.37 86.82 115.72
C GLY A 387 -139.85 85.36 115.83
N ILE A 388 -138.66 85.01 115.30
CA ILE A 388 -137.62 84.19 116.01
C ILE A 388 -137.97 82.78 116.61
N VAL A 389 -137.70 81.69 115.84
CA VAL A 389 -136.68 80.59 116.05
C VAL A 389 -136.13 80.34 117.50
N PRO A 390 -135.83 79.11 118.04
CA PRO A 390 -135.35 77.84 117.40
C PRO A 390 -135.88 76.47 117.95
N GLY A 391 -135.41 75.33 117.39
CA GLY A 391 -135.34 74.01 118.08
C GLY A 391 -135.45 72.77 117.16
N VAL A 392 -134.57 71.76 117.31
CA VAL A 392 -134.53 70.53 116.45
C VAL A 392 -134.17 69.28 117.28
N PRO A 393 -134.81 68.13 117.03
CA PRO A 393 -134.06 66.87 116.86
C PRO A 393 -134.57 65.98 115.70
N ASN A 394 -133.67 65.24 115.06
CA ASN A 394 -134.00 64.26 114.02
C ASN A 394 -134.49 62.91 114.60
N GLY A 395 -135.38 62.24 113.87
CA GLY A 395 -135.66 60.81 114.03
C GLY A 395 -135.62 60.10 112.68
N GLN A 396 -135.06 58.89 112.63
CA GLN A 396 -135.09 58.02 111.45
C GLN A 396 -135.24 56.55 111.89
N ALA A 397 -135.86 55.74 111.02
CA ALA A 397 -136.43 54.44 111.38
C ALA A 397 -135.41 53.28 111.39
N ALA A 398 -135.82 52.14 111.97
CA ALA A 398 -135.03 50.92 112.09
C ALA A 398 -135.90 49.67 111.79
N ALA A 399 -135.23 48.54 111.50
CA ALA A 399 -135.75 47.27 110.98
C ALA A 399 -136.31 47.37 109.53
N ALA A 400 -135.80 46.64 108.52
CA ALA A 400 -135.58 45.19 108.35
C ALA A 400 -136.88 44.43 107.97
N ASP A 401 -136.87 43.45 107.05
CA ASP A 401 -135.74 42.63 106.58
C ASP A 401 -135.89 42.10 105.12
N ASP A 402 -134.86 41.37 104.65
CA ASP A 402 -134.79 40.45 103.49
C ASP A 402 -134.50 40.98 102.05
N LYS A 403 -133.45 40.39 101.43
CA LYS A 403 -133.00 40.33 100.00
C LYS A 403 -133.01 41.59 99.10
N PRO A 404 -131.87 41.80 98.40
CA PRO A 404 -131.91 42.21 96.99
C PRO A 404 -130.84 41.55 96.07
N GLU A 405 -131.08 41.58 94.77
CA GLU A 405 -130.03 41.55 93.74
C GLU A 405 -129.41 42.95 93.55
N ALA A 406 -128.13 43.03 93.14
CA ALA A 406 -127.55 44.03 92.20
C ALA A 406 -126.02 44.10 92.33
N GLY A 407 -125.28 43.35 91.52
CA GLY A 407 -123.81 43.43 91.47
C GLY A 407 -123.30 44.24 90.27
N LYS A 408 -122.69 45.42 90.49
CA LYS A 408 -121.97 46.14 89.42
C LYS A 408 -120.88 47.08 89.92
N SER A 409 -119.88 47.26 89.05
CA SER A 409 -118.74 48.19 89.10
C SER A 409 -117.58 47.85 90.06
N GLY A 410 -116.36 47.93 89.49
CA GLY A 410 -115.08 47.78 90.18
C GLY A 410 -113.92 47.52 89.19
N GLY A 411 -113.14 48.55 88.85
CA GLY A 411 -111.73 48.39 88.44
C GLY A 411 -110.87 48.14 89.70
N ASP A 412 -109.61 47.73 89.67
CA ASP A 412 -108.48 47.89 88.72
C ASP A 412 -107.53 46.65 88.92
N LYS A 413 -106.34 46.41 88.31
CA LYS A 413 -105.44 47.22 87.48
C LYS A 413 -104.58 46.39 86.50
N VAL A 414 -103.90 47.14 85.63
CA VAL A 414 -102.90 46.84 84.59
C VAL A 414 -101.59 46.16 85.07
N ALA A 415 -100.97 45.38 84.16
CA ALA A 415 -99.56 44.89 84.12
C ALA A 415 -99.10 43.82 85.14
N ALA A 416 -98.13 42.92 84.87
CA ALA A 416 -97.47 42.38 83.65
C ALA A 416 -96.62 41.14 84.10
N GLU A 417 -95.69 40.47 83.38
CA GLU A 417 -95.07 40.56 82.03
C GLU A 417 -94.40 39.21 81.67
N SER A 418 -94.03 38.97 80.39
CA SER A 418 -93.10 37.92 79.88
C SER A 418 -93.56 36.44 80.06
N ALA A 419 -93.03 35.42 79.37
CA ALA A 419 -92.37 35.28 78.06
C ALA A 419 -92.47 33.80 77.61
N GLY A 420 -92.35 33.51 76.31
CA GLY A 420 -92.44 32.16 75.73
C GLY A 420 -92.63 32.18 74.21
#